data_AF-A0A139IG90-F1
#
_entry.id   AF-A0A139IG90-F1
#
_cell.length_a   1.000
_cell.length_b   1.000
_cell.length_c   1.000
_cell.angle_alpha   90.00
_cell.angle_beta   90.00
_cell.angle_gamma   90.00
#
_symmetry.space_group_name_H-M   'P 1'
#
loop_
_entity.id
_entity.type
_entity.pdbx_description
1 polymer ?
#
loop_
_entity_poly.entity_id
_entity_poly.type
_entity_poly.pdbx_seq_one_letter_code
_entity_poly.pdbx_strand_id
1 'polypeptide(L)'
;MDGPRTIELSPHERSGSAYDPKNIQCALEGLHQDGLLILKNVINISHIDALRSAMNAETHTLLTTSPRANLYNQGVNSNILQAPPLANENLFFNNVYFNPYIIQIANSYLGSRPIFNFITGNNALTGTQGLRQAVHKDITFHHPTTPFYFIANIVLSDFFRGNGSTEFWLGSHAHTTSEDQIPYTAEDRFRNQAIGSPSCNVKPDVVEARRKIRPPIQPTCKKGDVMIRDLRTWHAGMPNPSPENRSMIAIGYQAPWYQNNTQRLYLPLKHANFWMRAGGQNVEVRAQFLEGPDEEVNEKMWKNYDFPFEPSVNVDRRFLART
;
A
#
# COMPACT_ATOMS: atom_id res chain seq x y z
N MET A 1 25.09 3.54 -4.79
CA MET A 1 23.96 4.49 -4.89
C MET A 1 23.06 4.23 -3.71
N ASP A 2 22.56 5.29 -3.05
CA ASP A 2 21.59 5.15 -1.97
C ASP A 2 20.26 4.60 -2.52
N GLY A 3 19.68 3.62 -1.84
CA GLY A 3 18.48 2.91 -2.30
C GLY A 3 18.00 1.90 -1.26
N PRO A 4 16.73 1.45 -1.36
CA PRO A 4 16.19 0.47 -0.42
C PRO A 4 16.90 -0.87 -0.62
N ARG A 5 16.93 -1.67 0.44
CA ARG A 5 17.38 -3.06 0.32
C ARG A 5 16.49 -3.84 -0.64
N THR A 6 17.10 -4.79 -1.32
CA THR A 6 16.45 -5.70 -2.27
C THR A 6 16.69 -7.14 -1.86
N ILE A 7 15.67 -7.98 -1.93
CA ILE A 7 15.77 -9.41 -1.65
C ILE A 7 15.55 -10.20 -2.94
N GLU A 8 16.53 -11.02 -3.29
CA GLU A 8 16.42 -12.02 -4.34
C GLU A 8 16.31 -13.41 -3.71
N LEU A 9 15.37 -14.22 -4.20
CA LEU A 9 15.18 -15.58 -3.73
C LEU A 9 16.30 -16.49 -4.23
N SER A 10 16.90 -17.24 -3.31
CA SER A 10 17.74 -18.38 -3.67
C SER A 10 16.88 -19.52 -4.28
N PRO A 11 17.49 -20.45 -5.04
CA PRO A 11 16.77 -21.63 -5.53
C PRO A 11 16.13 -22.46 -4.40
N HIS A 12 16.83 -22.56 -3.26
CA HIS A 12 16.34 -23.26 -2.07
C HIS A 12 15.08 -22.59 -1.53
N GLU A 13 15.12 -21.28 -1.27
CA GLU A 13 13.99 -20.51 -0.78
C GLU A 13 12.80 -20.58 -1.72
N ARG A 14 13.06 -20.51 -3.04
CA ARG A 14 12.03 -20.63 -4.08
C ARG A 14 11.33 -21.98 -4.04
N SER A 15 12.09 -23.07 -3.88
CA SER A 15 11.55 -24.43 -3.80
C SER A 15 10.79 -24.70 -2.49
N GLY A 16 11.27 -24.13 -1.38
CA GLY A 16 10.70 -24.30 -0.05
C GLY A 16 9.57 -23.32 0.29
N SER A 17 9.36 -22.28 -0.53
CA SER A 17 8.44 -21.17 -0.23
C SER A 17 8.74 -20.47 1.10
N ALA A 18 10.00 -20.46 1.52
CA ALA A 18 10.45 -19.97 2.82
C ALA A 18 11.77 -19.21 2.67
N TYR A 19 11.93 -18.12 3.42
CA TYR A 19 13.21 -17.39 3.46
C TYR A 19 14.21 -18.07 4.38
N ASP A 20 15.49 -18.01 3.99
CA ASP A 20 16.59 -18.30 4.89
C ASP A 20 16.75 -17.15 5.90
N PRO A 21 17.28 -17.40 7.11
CA PRO A 21 17.40 -16.37 8.16
C PRO A 21 18.12 -15.09 7.71
N LYS A 22 19.09 -15.21 6.81
CA LYS A 22 19.83 -14.06 6.25
C LYS A 22 18.93 -13.11 5.46
N ASN A 23 17.99 -13.63 4.67
CA ASN A 23 17.07 -12.81 3.89
C ASN A 23 15.99 -12.19 4.79
N ILE A 24 15.55 -12.89 5.83
CA ILE A 24 14.71 -12.28 6.88
C ILE A 24 15.44 -11.13 7.58
N GLN A 25 16.69 -11.32 7.99
CA GLN A 25 17.49 -10.24 8.60
C GLN A 25 17.61 -9.04 7.65
N CYS A 26 17.97 -9.28 6.39
CA CYS A 26 18.11 -8.21 5.40
C CYS A 26 16.79 -7.45 5.18
N ALA A 27 15.67 -8.17 5.14
CA ALA A 27 14.34 -7.58 5.03
C ALA A 27 13.99 -6.69 6.24
N LEU A 28 14.24 -7.19 7.46
CA LEU A 28 13.98 -6.44 8.69
C LEU A 28 14.86 -5.20 8.79
N GLU A 29 16.16 -5.31 8.50
CA GLU A 29 17.06 -4.15 8.48
C GLU A 29 16.60 -3.11 7.45
N GLY A 30 16.17 -3.54 6.25
CA GLY A 30 15.64 -2.64 5.23
C GLY A 30 14.37 -1.92 5.68
N LEU A 31 13.43 -2.63 6.29
CA LEU A 31 12.21 -2.00 6.79
C LEU A 31 12.48 -1.07 7.98
N HIS A 32 13.32 -1.46 8.94
CA HIS A 32 13.61 -0.62 10.12
C HIS A 32 14.52 0.59 9.80
N GLN A 33 15.41 0.51 8.80
CA GLN A 33 16.32 1.61 8.45
C GLN A 33 15.75 2.49 7.35
N ASP A 34 15.12 1.89 6.33
CA ASP A 34 14.66 2.60 5.14
C ASP A 34 13.14 2.77 5.10
N GLY A 35 12.36 1.92 5.79
CA GLY A 35 10.90 1.92 5.71
C GLY A 35 10.38 1.45 4.36
N LEU A 36 11.26 0.91 3.50
CA LEU A 36 10.98 0.41 2.17
C LEU A 36 11.91 -0.78 1.88
N LEU A 37 11.33 -1.84 1.32
CA LEU A 37 12.01 -3.05 0.90
C LEU A 37 11.48 -3.47 -0.47
N ILE A 38 12.34 -3.98 -1.35
CA ILE A 38 11.92 -4.53 -2.64
C ILE A 38 12.17 -6.04 -2.68
N LEU A 39 11.10 -6.82 -2.88
CA LEU A 39 11.20 -8.25 -3.16
C LEU A 39 11.26 -8.46 -4.66
N LYS A 40 12.26 -9.21 -5.12
CA LYS A 40 12.52 -9.41 -6.54
C LYS A 40 11.91 -10.71 -7.04
N ASN A 41 11.11 -10.63 -8.10
CA ASN A 41 10.57 -11.80 -8.81
C ASN A 41 9.92 -12.85 -7.88
N VAL A 42 9.02 -12.39 -7.01
CA VAL A 42 8.29 -13.20 -6.02
C VAL A 42 6.85 -13.51 -6.46
N ILE A 43 6.39 -12.95 -7.58
CA ILE A 43 5.06 -13.19 -8.16
C ILE A 43 5.22 -13.67 -9.61
N ASN A 44 4.40 -14.65 -10.00
CA ASN A 44 4.35 -15.14 -11.38
C ASN A 44 3.89 -14.03 -12.33
N ILE A 45 4.70 -13.74 -13.35
CA ILE A 45 4.45 -12.68 -14.33
C ILE A 45 3.13 -12.92 -15.10
N SER A 46 2.74 -14.18 -15.36
CA SER A 46 1.47 -14.44 -16.06
C SER A 46 0.25 -14.00 -15.25
N HIS A 47 0.31 -14.11 -13.92
CA HIS A 47 -0.74 -13.64 -13.01
C HIS A 47 -0.79 -12.11 -12.99
N ILE A 48 0.39 -11.46 -13.01
CA ILE A 48 0.51 -10.01 -13.13
C ILE A 48 -0.12 -9.50 -14.43
N ASP A 49 0.17 -10.16 -15.56
CA ASP A 49 -0.35 -9.77 -16.86
C ASP A 49 -1.88 -9.96 -16.94
N ALA A 50 -2.42 -11.05 -16.37
CA ALA A 50 -3.86 -11.27 -16.28
C ALA A 50 -4.57 -10.17 -15.46
N LEU A 51 -4.01 -9.81 -14.29
CA LEU A 51 -4.54 -8.74 -13.44
C LEU A 51 -4.44 -7.37 -14.12
N ARG A 52 -3.30 -7.07 -14.74
CA ARG A 52 -3.11 -5.81 -15.49
C ARG A 52 -4.13 -5.67 -16.60
N SER A 53 -4.35 -6.72 -17.39
CA SER A 53 -5.31 -6.71 -18.50
C SER A 53 -6.72 -6.41 -17.99
N ALA A 54 -7.16 -7.08 -16.92
CA ALA A 54 -8.48 -6.88 -16.35
C ALA A 54 -8.65 -5.47 -15.75
N MET A 55 -7.66 -4.99 -14.99
CA MET A 55 -7.72 -3.66 -14.38
C MET A 55 -7.65 -2.54 -15.42
N ASN A 56 -6.88 -2.70 -16.49
CA ASN A 56 -6.82 -1.72 -17.58
C ASN A 56 -8.17 -1.61 -18.32
N ALA A 57 -8.84 -2.73 -18.57
CA ALA A 57 -10.17 -2.73 -19.19
C ALA A 57 -11.19 -1.96 -18.34
N GLU A 58 -11.14 -2.13 -17.02
CA GLU A 58 -12.02 -1.41 -16.09
C GLU A 58 -11.62 0.06 -15.92
N THR A 59 -10.32 0.41 -16.01
CA THR A 59 -9.84 1.80 -15.87
C THR A 59 -10.56 2.76 -16.82
N HIS A 60 -10.79 2.35 -18.07
CA HIS A 60 -11.50 3.18 -19.04
C HIS A 60 -12.91 3.53 -18.55
N THR A 61 -13.69 2.52 -18.17
CA THR A 61 -15.03 2.67 -17.59
C THR A 61 -15.04 3.56 -16.34
N LEU A 62 -14.04 3.43 -15.47
CA LEU A 62 -13.92 4.23 -14.25
C LEU A 62 -13.73 5.72 -14.52
N LEU A 63 -13.00 6.07 -15.58
CA LEU A 63 -12.70 7.45 -15.93
C LEU A 63 -13.83 8.12 -16.73
N THR A 64 -14.70 7.35 -17.39
CA THR A 64 -15.70 7.91 -18.32
C THR A 64 -17.13 7.83 -17.81
N THR A 65 -17.53 6.70 -17.22
CA THR A 65 -18.95 6.39 -16.99
C THR A 65 -19.27 6.02 -15.54
N SER A 66 -18.25 5.88 -14.69
CA SER A 66 -18.44 5.61 -13.28
C SER A 66 -18.81 6.88 -12.49
N PRO A 67 -19.57 6.77 -11.38
CA PRO A 67 -19.70 7.85 -10.39
C PRO A 67 -18.35 8.38 -9.87
N ARG A 68 -17.26 7.65 -10.10
CA ARG A 68 -15.88 8.02 -9.71
C ARG A 68 -15.09 8.75 -10.80
N ALA A 69 -15.69 9.13 -11.93
CA ALA A 69 -15.01 9.73 -13.09
C ALA A 69 -14.20 11.01 -12.79
N ASN A 70 -14.26 11.57 -11.58
CA ASN A 70 -13.44 12.71 -11.14
C ASN A 70 -12.86 12.54 -9.72
N LEU A 71 -12.82 11.31 -9.20
CA LEU A 71 -12.26 11.04 -7.87
C LEU A 71 -10.80 10.61 -8.00
N TYR A 72 -9.91 11.54 -7.67
CA TYR A 72 -8.48 11.34 -7.76
C TYR A 72 -7.83 11.18 -6.39
N ASN A 73 -6.85 10.27 -6.31
CA ASN A 73 -6.11 10.03 -5.09
C ASN A 73 -5.25 11.25 -4.73
N GLN A 74 -5.28 11.64 -3.45
CA GLN A 74 -4.66 12.87 -2.94
C GLN A 74 -5.08 14.16 -3.67
N GLY A 75 -6.23 14.15 -4.39
CA GLY A 75 -6.81 15.35 -5.00
C GLY A 75 -6.08 15.84 -6.25
N VAL A 76 -5.07 15.11 -6.71
CA VAL A 76 -4.31 15.43 -7.90
C VAL A 76 -4.79 14.52 -9.02
N ASN A 77 -5.23 15.10 -10.15
CA ASN A 77 -5.65 14.39 -11.36
C ASN A 77 -4.47 13.69 -12.08
N SER A 78 -3.75 12.86 -11.35
CA SER A 78 -2.66 12.01 -11.85
C SER A 78 -2.76 10.57 -11.41
N ASN A 79 -3.60 10.27 -10.41
CA ASN A 79 -3.75 8.93 -9.86
C ASN A 79 -5.21 8.65 -9.47
N ILE A 80 -5.68 7.44 -9.77
CA ILE A 80 -6.96 6.93 -9.26
C ILE A 80 -6.72 5.69 -8.39
N LEU A 81 -7.66 5.48 -7.46
CA LEU A 81 -7.75 4.23 -6.73
C LEU A 81 -8.54 3.20 -7.54
N GLN A 82 -8.04 1.98 -7.62
CA GLN A 82 -8.74 0.87 -8.26
C GLN A 82 -8.34 -0.45 -7.60
N ALA A 83 -9.27 -1.05 -6.84
CA ALA A 83 -9.10 -2.39 -6.31
C ALA A 83 -8.96 -3.42 -7.45
N PRO A 84 -8.27 -4.55 -7.23
CA PRO A 84 -8.26 -5.63 -8.21
C PRO A 84 -9.67 -6.20 -8.42
N PRO A 85 -9.91 -7.00 -9.48
CA PRO A 85 -11.24 -7.56 -9.77
C PRO A 85 -11.69 -8.65 -8.75
N LEU A 86 -12.09 -8.22 -7.56
CA LEU A 86 -12.46 -9.09 -6.42
C LEU A 86 -13.73 -9.93 -6.64
N ALA A 87 -14.47 -9.69 -7.72
CA ALA A 87 -15.62 -10.49 -8.13
C ALA A 87 -15.25 -11.65 -9.09
N ASN A 88 -14.05 -11.64 -9.67
CA ASN A 88 -13.63 -12.61 -10.69
C ASN A 88 -12.67 -13.65 -10.09
N GLU A 89 -13.18 -14.84 -9.78
CA GLU A 89 -12.41 -15.93 -9.19
C GLU A 89 -11.26 -16.45 -10.06
N ASN A 90 -11.33 -16.26 -11.38
CA ASN A 90 -10.24 -16.63 -12.31
C ASN A 90 -8.97 -15.79 -12.10
N LEU A 91 -9.08 -14.68 -11.35
CA LEU A 91 -7.98 -13.80 -11.02
C LEU A 91 -7.52 -13.96 -9.56
N PHE A 92 -7.97 -15.01 -8.86
CA PHE A 92 -7.57 -15.31 -7.48
C PHE A 92 -6.30 -16.15 -7.43
N PHE A 93 -5.17 -15.47 -7.44
CA PHE A 93 -3.85 -16.10 -7.40
C PHE A 93 -3.28 -16.10 -5.98
N ASN A 94 -2.97 -17.28 -5.44
CA ASN A 94 -2.36 -17.40 -4.10
C ASN A 94 -1.03 -16.64 -3.98
N ASN A 95 -0.18 -16.66 -5.00
CA ASN A 95 1.08 -15.90 -4.99
C ASN A 95 0.90 -14.37 -5.11
N VAL A 96 -0.33 -13.87 -5.27
CA VAL A 96 -0.68 -12.44 -5.20
C VAL A 96 -1.27 -12.13 -3.83
N TYR A 97 -2.38 -12.78 -3.45
CA TYR A 97 -3.14 -12.41 -2.25
C TYR A 97 -2.62 -13.05 -0.96
N PHE A 98 -1.95 -14.20 -1.06
CA PHE A 98 -1.40 -14.97 0.07
C PHE A 98 0.05 -15.36 -0.19
N ASN A 99 0.85 -14.43 -0.73
CA ASN A 99 2.24 -14.69 -1.08
C ASN A 99 3.05 -15.07 0.19
N PRO A 100 3.67 -16.26 0.24
CA PRO A 100 4.33 -16.75 1.45
C PRO A 100 5.51 -15.87 1.87
N TYR A 101 6.21 -15.25 0.92
CA TYR A 101 7.36 -14.38 1.19
C TYR A 101 6.93 -13.06 1.83
N ILE A 102 5.85 -12.45 1.31
CA ILE A 102 5.26 -11.24 1.91
C ILE A 102 4.79 -11.54 3.33
N ILE A 103 4.10 -12.66 3.53
CA ILE A 103 3.54 -13.02 4.84
C ILE A 103 4.63 -13.35 5.86
N GLN A 104 5.75 -13.97 5.47
CA GLN A 104 6.88 -14.20 6.36
C GLN A 104 7.51 -12.90 6.86
N ILE A 105 7.68 -11.93 5.96
CA ILE A 105 8.15 -10.59 6.34
C ILE A 105 7.12 -9.90 7.23
N ALA A 106 5.83 -10.05 6.92
CA ALA A 106 4.75 -9.51 7.73
C ALA A 106 4.79 -10.02 9.17
N ASN A 107 4.91 -11.33 9.34
CA ASN A 107 5.02 -11.99 10.64
C ASN A 107 6.25 -11.51 11.43
N SER A 108 7.38 -11.32 10.73
CA SER A 108 8.63 -10.91 11.35
C SER A 108 8.61 -9.43 11.77
N TYR A 109 8.00 -8.56 10.95
CA TYR A 109 8.03 -7.11 11.13
C TYR A 109 6.90 -6.58 12.02
N LEU A 110 5.69 -7.12 11.89
CA LEU A 110 4.50 -6.66 12.63
C LEU A 110 4.14 -7.54 13.84
N GLY A 111 4.75 -8.72 13.94
CA GLY A 111 4.40 -9.75 14.91
C GLY A 111 3.60 -10.90 14.29
N SER A 112 3.56 -12.02 15.02
CA SER A 112 2.96 -13.27 14.55
C SER A 112 1.48 -13.13 14.23
N ARG A 113 1.06 -13.70 13.09
CA ARG A 113 -0.31 -13.70 12.57
C ARG A 113 -0.86 -12.29 12.32
N PRO A 114 -0.21 -11.49 11.46
CA PRO A 114 -0.70 -10.16 11.11
C PRO A 114 -2.06 -10.24 10.42
N ILE A 115 -2.76 -9.10 10.36
CA ILE A 115 -4.14 -9.02 9.90
C ILE A 115 -4.17 -8.39 8.50
N PHE A 116 -4.52 -9.18 7.49
CA PHE A 116 -4.85 -8.70 6.15
C PHE A 116 -6.27 -8.12 6.16
N ASN A 117 -6.37 -6.80 6.13
CA ASN A 117 -7.65 -6.07 6.21
C ASN A 117 -7.81 -4.91 5.21
N PHE A 118 -6.90 -4.78 4.23
CA PHE A 118 -6.95 -3.73 3.22
C PHE A 118 -6.49 -4.23 1.86
N ILE A 119 -7.27 -3.90 0.82
CA ILE A 119 -6.86 -4.10 -0.57
C ILE A 119 -7.39 -2.97 -1.44
N THR A 120 -6.51 -2.40 -2.25
CA THR A 120 -6.87 -1.45 -3.30
C THR A 120 -5.85 -1.52 -4.43
N GLY A 121 -5.79 -0.52 -5.27
CA GLY A 121 -4.71 -0.31 -6.22
C GLY A 121 -4.55 1.16 -6.56
N ASN A 122 -3.38 1.51 -7.08
CA ASN A 122 -3.02 2.87 -7.46
C ASN A 122 -2.60 2.90 -8.92
N ASN A 123 -3.39 3.60 -9.74
CA ASN A 123 -3.11 3.72 -11.17
C ASN A 123 -2.64 5.14 -11.47
N ALA A 124 -1.35 5.32 -11.77
CA ALA A 124 -0.89 6.58 -12.33
C ALA A 124 -1.32 6.67 -13.79
N LEU A 125 -2.10 7.70 -14.07
CA LEU A 125 -2.66 7.94 -15.39
C LEU A 125 -1.59 8.49 -16.33
N THR A 126 -1.66 8.10 -17.60
CA THR A 126 -0.88 8.67 -18.69
C THR A 126 -1.13 10.18 -18.86
N GLY A 127 -0.16 10.92 -19.38
CA GLY A 127 -0.34 12.34 -19.74
C GLY A 127 -0.40 13.31 -18.55
N THR A 128 0.23 12.96 -17.43
CA THR A 128 0.12 13.70 -16.16
C THR A 128 1.35 14.58 -15.88
N GLN A 129 1.99 15.10 -16.93
CA GLN A 129 3.17 15.97 -16.83
C GLN A 129 2.93 17.12 -15.84
N GLY A 130 3.86 17.32 -14.91
CA GLY A 130 3.77 18.38 -13.89
C GLY A 130 2.84 18.07 -12.71
N LEU A 131 2.06 16.99 -12.74
CA LEU A 131 1.07 16.66 -11.69
C LEU A 131 1.66 15.75 -10.60
N ARG A 132 2.70 16.23 -9.91
CA ARG A 132 3.29 15.56 -8.75
C ARG A 132 2.42 15.78 -7.52
N GLN A 133 2.15 14.72 -6.74
CA GLN A 133 1.50 14.84 -5.44
C GLN A 133 2.44 15.49 -4.40
N ALA A 134 1.86 16.06 -3.34
CA ALA A 134 2.63 16.49 -2.17
C ALA A 134 3.30 15.28 -1.50
N VAL A 135 4.39 15.52 -0.75
CA VAL A 135 5.00 14.48 0.09
C VAL A 135 4.04 14.19 1.24
N HIS A 136 3.64 12.93 1.40
CA HIS A 136 2.60 12.55 2.34
C HIS A 136 2.86 11.20 3.01
N LYS A 137 2.12 10.96 4.10
CA LYS A 137 1.83 9.65 4.69
C LYS A 137 0.40 9.27 4.34
N ASP A 138 0.10 7.98 4.21
CA ASP A 138 -1.28 7.50 4.06
C ASP A 138 -1.99 7.42 5.42
N ILE A 139 -1.86 8.48 6.24
CA ILE A 139 -2.25 8.49 7.64
C ILE A 139 -2.86 9.86 7.98
N THR A 140 -4.06 9.85 8.55
CA THR A 140 -4.86 11.04 8.91
C THR A 140 -5.06 11.23 10.42
N PHE A 141 -4.22 10.57 11.22
CA PHE A 141 -4.36 10.53 12.68
C PHE A 141 -3.00 10.47 13.35
N HIS A 142 -2.99 10.67 14.67
CA HIS A 142 -1.77 10.52 15.46
C HIS A 142 -1.38 9.05 15.56
N HIS A 143 -0.46 8.64 14.69
CA HIS A 143 -0.04 7.26 14.56
C HIS A 143 1.05 6.85 15.57
N PRO A 144 1.16 5.55 15.91
CA PRO A 144 2.30 5.02 16.67
C PRO A 144 3.65 5.29 15.99
N THR A 145 4.71 5.38 16.80
CA THR A 145 6.10 5.54 16.32
C THR A 145 6.83 4.21 16.13
N THR A 146 6.11 3.10 16.26
CA THR A 146 6.58 1.73 16.00
C THR A 146 5.77 1.11 14.84
N PRO A 147 6.28 0.10 14.13
CA PRO A 147 5.56 -0.51 13.01
C PRO A 147 4.22 -1.10 13.42
N PHE A 148 3.14 -0.52 12.92
CA PHE A 148 1.77 -0.97 13.20
C PHE A 148 1.01 -1.43 11.94
N TYR A 149 1.54 -1.08 10.77
CA TYR A 149 0.94 -1.37 9.49
C TYR A 149 2.00 -1.27 8.38
N PHE A 150 2.00 -2.20 7.43
CA PHE A 150 2.76 -2.03 6.18
C PHE A 150 1.90 -2.41 4.98
N ILE A 151 2.26 -1.84 3.82
CA ILE A 151 1.59 -2.07 2.54
C ILE A 151 2.56 -2.79 1.61
N ALA A 152 2.11 -3.91 1.04
CA ALA A 152 2.76 -4.60 -0.07
C ALA A 152 2.16 -4.09 -1.38
N ASN A 153 2.93 -3.28 -2.10
CA ASN A 153 2.62 -2.76 -3.41
C ASN A 153 3.14 -3.70 -4.50
N ILE A 154 2.23 -4.43 -5.14
CA ILE A 154 2.50 -5.37 -6.22
C ILE A 154 2.45 -4.61 -7.54
N VAL A 155 3.59 -4.46 -8.21
CA VAL A 155 3.66 -3.70 -9.47
C VAL A 155 3.06 -4.51 -10.62
N LEU A 156 2.15 -3.90 -11.39
CA LEU A 156 1.53 -4.56 -12.55
C LEU A 156 2.23 -4.27 -13.87
N SER A 157 3.18 -3.34 -13.87
CA SER A 157 4.08 -3.03 -14.97
C SER A 157 5.47 -2.76 -14.42
N ASP A 158 6.46 -2.61 -15.31
CA ASP A 158 7.77 -2.10 -14.89
C ASP A 158 7.61 -0.67 -14.35
N PHE A 159 8.28 -0.36 -13.26
CA PHE A 159 8.31 0.96 -12.64
C PHE A 159 9.69 1.56 -12.83
N PHE A 160 9.73 2.79 -13.33
CA PHE A 160 10.93 3.60 -13.45
C PHE A 160 10.56 5.07 -13.45
N ARG A 161 11.55 5.96 -13.31
CA ARG A 161 11.29 7.42 -13.23
C ARG A 161 10.45 7.95 -14.41
N GLY A 162 10.65 7.40 -15.61
CA GLY A 162 9.99 7.84 -16.84
C GLY A 162 8.52 7.45 -16.97
N ASN A 163 7.96 6.63 -16.07
CA ASN A 163 6.53 6.28 -16.09
C ASN A 163 5.83 6.52 -14.75
N GLY A 164 6.36 7.44 -13.95
CA GLY A 164 5.74 7.83 -12.68
C GLY A 164 5.87 6.77 -11.59
N SER A 165 7.04 6.12 -11.49
CA SER A 165 7.38 5.34 -10.27
C SER A 165 7.26 6.24 -9.04
N THR A 166 6.68 5.70 -7.97
CA THR A 166 6.47 6.43 -6.72
C THR A 166 7.79 6.94 -6.17
N GLU A 167 7.81 8.19 -5.71
CA GLU A 167 8.94 8.75 -4.98
C GLU A 167 8.84 8.34 -3.50
N PHE A 168 9.94 7.88 -2.91
CA PHE A 168 10.03 7.47 -1.51
C PHE A 168 11.13 8.21 -0.77
N TRP A 169 10.88 8.51 0.50
CA TRP A 169 11.81 9.17 1.41
C TRP A 169 12.33 8.17 2.44
N LEU A 170 13.41 7.48 2.11
CA LEU A 170 13.93 6.38 2.92
C LEU A 170 14.26 6.84 4.35
N GLY A 171 13.82 6.06 5.33
CA GLY A 171 14.02 6.28 6.76
C GLY A 171 13.06 7.30 7.40
N SER A 172 12.21 8.00 6.63
CA SER A 172 11.33 9.02 7.22
C SER A 172 10.31 8.44 8.20
N HIS A 173 9.94 7.17 8.08
CA HIS A 173 9.07 6.46 9.02
C HIS A 173 9.60 6.39 10.46
N ALA A 174 10.94 6.39 10.65
CA ALA A 174 11.61 6.22 11.94
C ALA A 174 12.02 7.56 12.60
N HIS A 175 12.11 8.63 11.81
CA HIS A 175 12.62 9.93 12.25
C HIS A 175 11.57 11.04 12.23
N THR A 176 10.29 10.68 12.10
CA THR A 176 9.19 11.64 11.97
C THR A 176 7.96 11.11 12.69
N THR A 177 7.10 12.01 13.14
CA THR A 177 5.86 11.71 13.85
C THR A 177 4.66 12.32 13.12
N SER A 178 3.48 12.20 13.70
CA SER A 178 2.28 12.86 13.19
C SER A 178 2.34 14.39 13.32
N GLU A 179 3.16 14.92 14.22
CA GLU A 179 3.36 16.37 14.38
C GLU A 179 4.09 17.01 13.18
N ASP A 180 4.75 16.21 12.35
CA ASP A 180 5.41 16.68 11.13
C ASP A 180 4.42 16.83 9.95
N GLN A 181 3.16 16.45 10.15
CA GLN A 181 2.10 16.58 9.15
C GLN A 181 1.38 17.93 9.28
N ILE A 182 0.84 18.42 8.18
CA ILE A 182 0.04 19.64 8.17
C ILE A 182 -1.26 19.37 8.96
N PRO A 183 -1.62 20.18 9.96
CA PRO A 183 -2.90 20.04 10.65
C PRO A 183 -4.08 20.24 9.69
N TYR A 184 -5.05 19.35 9.75
CA TYR A 184 -6.29 19.41 8.98
C TYR A 184 -7.12 20.64 9.38
N THR A 185 -7.59 21.39 8.39
CA THR A 185 -8.44 22.58 8.57
C THR A 185 -9.83 22.39 7.97
N ALA A 186 -10.77 23.29 8.29
CA ALA A 186 -12.13 23.20 7.75
C ALA A 186 -12.20 23.43 6.23
N GLU A 187 -11.17 24.04 5.65
CA GLU A 187 -11.02 24.26 4.22
C GLU A 187 -10.57 23.01 3.46
N ASP A 188 -10.01 22.01 4.17
CA ASP A 188 -9.59 20.75 3.57
C ASP A 188 -10.83 19.92 3.19
N ARG A 189 -11.04 19.71 1.90
CA ARG A 189 -12.24 19.01 1.37
C ARG A 189 -12.03 17.51 1.16
N PHE A 190 -10.92 16.96 1.64
CA PHE A 190 -10.45 15.64 1.17
C PHE A 190 -11.09 14.47 1.90
N ARG A 191 -11.17 14.53 3.23
CA ARG A 191 -11.80 13.53 4.09
C ARG A 191 -12.34 14.19 5.34
N ASN A 192 -13.51 13.75 5.81
CA ASN A 192 -14.05 14.16 7.11
C ASN A 192 -13.09 13.72 8.22
N GLN A 193 -12.42 14.69 8.83
CA GLN A 193 -11.45 14.49 9.91
C GLN A 193 -11.71 15.54 11.00
N ALA A 194 -11.21 15.28 12.21
CA ALA A 194 -11.27 16.26 13.29
C ALA A 194 -10.35 17.46 12.96
N ILE A 195 -10.83 18.69 13.13
CA ILE A 195 -10.01 19.90 12.98
C ILE A 195 -8.79 19.81 13.90
N GLY A 196 -7.61 20.10 13.36
CA GLY A 196 -6.33 20.03 14.05
C GLY A 196 -5.70 18.63 14.10
N SER A 197 -6.39 17.58 13.64
CA SER A 197 -5.76 16.27 13.45
C SER A 197 -4.75 16.29 12.29
N PRO A 198 -3.81 15.35 12.21
CA PRO A 198 -2.86 15.27 11.10
C PRO A 198 -3.56 15.04 9.76
N SER A 199 -3.34 15.89 8.75
CA SER A 199 -3.67 15.57 7.35
C SER A 199 -2.60 14.65 6.74
N CYS A 200 -2.82 14.05 5.57
CA CYS A 200 -1.81 13.21 4.91
C CYS A 200 -0.47 13.94 4.64
N ASN A 201 -0.52 15.25 4.34
CA ASN A 201 0.63 15.99 3.84
C ASN A 201 1.66 16.29 4.93
N VAL A 202 2.94 16.18 4.58
CA VAL A 202 4.06 16.57 5.44
C VAL A 202 4.33 18.07 5.30
N LYS A 203 4.68 18.74 6.40
CA LYS A 203 5.02 20.17 6.42
C LYS A 203 6.21 20.48 5.49
N PRO A 204 6.15 21.52 4.63
CA PRO A 204 7.19 21.80 3.64
C PRO A 204 8.60 22.01 4.20
N ASP A 205 8.73 22.71 5.33
CA ASP A 205 10.00 22.95 6.02
C ASP A 205 10.62 21.64 6.55
N VAL A 206 9.79 20.73 7.06
CA VAL A 206 10.21 19.39 7.50
C VAL A 206 10.68 18.54 6.31
N VAL A 207 10.00 18.63 5.16
CA VAL A 207 10.44 17.99 3.91
C VAL A 207 11.83 18.49 3.48
N GLU A 208 12.04 19.81 3.47
CA GLU A 208 13.31 20.40 3.06
C GLU A 208 14.44 20.16 4.06
N ALA A 209 14.14 20.09 5.36
CA ALA A 209 15.10 19.67 6.38
C ALA A 209 15.55 18.21 6.15
N ARG A 210 14.61 17.30 5.91
CA ARG A 210 14.92 15.89 5.62
C ARG A 210 15.72 15.73 4.33
N ARG A 211 15.43 16.52 3.30
CA ARG A 211 16.11 16.45 1.99
C ARG A 211 17.62 16.64 2.12
N LYS A 212 18.06 17.47 3.06
CA LYS A 212 19.49 17.73 3.36
C LYS A 212 20.18 16.54 4.03
N ILE A 213 19.43 15.66 4.70
CA ILE A 213 19.95 14.47 5.39
C ILE A 213 19.97 13.28 4.44
N ARG A 214 18.81 12.97 3.83
CA ARG A 214 18.65 11.88 2.87
C ARG A 214 17.57 12.25 1.86
N PRO A 215 17.93 12.63 0.61
CA PRO A 215 16.98 13.04 -0.40
C PRO A 215 16.10 11.85 -0.86
N PRO A 216 14.96 12.12 -1.51
CA PRO A 216 14.10 11.06 -1.99
C PRO A 216 14.69 10.29 -3.17
N ILE A 217 14.18 9.09 -3.38
CA ILE A 217 14.51 8.22 -4.51
C ILE A 217 13.23 7.77 -5.24
N GLN A 218 13.37 7.38 -6.51
CA GLN A 218 12.31 6.69 -7.26
C GLN A 218 12.83 5.31 -7.66
N PRO A 219 12.49 4.25 -6.91
CA PRO A 219 13.06 2.93 -7.14
C PRO A 219 12.56 2.35 -8.47
N THR A 220 13.39 1.50 -9.07
CA THR A 220 12.99 0.71 -10.23
C THR A 220 12.48 -0.66 -9.80
N CYS A 221 11.32 -1.06 -10.31
CA CYS A 221 10.78 -2.41 -10.15
C CYS A 221 10.42 -3.01 -11.50
N LYS A 222 10.45 -4.34 -11.58
CA LYS A 222 10.03 -5.12 -12.73
C LYS A 222 8.74 -5.85 -12.39
N LYS A 223 7.96 -6.22 -13.42
CA LYS A 223 6.82 -7.15 -13.22
C LYS A 223 7.27 -8.38 -12.42
N GLY A 224 6.50 -8.73 -11.40
CA GLY A 224 6.82 -9.82 -10.46
C GLY A 224 7.55 -9.36 -9.19
N ASP A 225 8.01 -8.11 -9.13
CA ASP A 225 8.53 -7.51 -7.91
C ASP A 225 7.40 -7.00 -7.00
N VAL A 226 7.72 -6.83 -5.72
CA VAL A 226 6.84 -6.23 -4.71
C VAL A 226 7.61 -5.19 -3.92
N MET A 227 7.04 -3.98 -3.79
CA MET A 227 7.53 -2.96 -2.86
C MET A 227 6.80 -3.12 -1.53
N ILE A 228 7.51 -3.39 -0.44
CA ILE A 228 6.95 -3.43 0.91
C ILE A 228 7.34 -2.14 1.61
N ARG A 229 6.36 -1.37 2.09
CA ARG A 229 6.60 -0.11 2.80
C ARG A 229 5.89 -0.04 4.12
N ASP A 230 6.57 0.48 5.13
CA ASP A 230 5.90 0.94 6.36
C ASP A 230 4.90 2.04 6.01
N LEU A 231 3.70 2.00 6.61
CA LEU A 231 2.64 2.98 6.32
C LEU A 231 3.08 4.42 6.60
N ARG A 232 4.04 4.61 7.51
CA ARG A 232 4.58 5.92 7.92
C ARG A 232 5.66 6.46 6.98
N THR A 233 6.18 5.64 6.06
CA THR A 233 7.20 6.06 5.09
C THR A 233 6.62 7.12 4.15
N TRP A 234 7.27 8.28 4.10
CA TRP A 234 6.79 9.36 3.24
C TRP A 234 7.00 9.01 1.77
N HIS A 235 6.04 9.40 0.96
CA HIS A 235 6.08 9.17 -0.47
C HIS A 235 5.30 10.23 -1.23
N ALA A 236 5.44 10.22 -2.56
CA ALA A 236 4.67 11.07 -3.45
C ALA A 236 4.40 10.34 -4.78
N GLY A 237 3.15 10.42 -5.27
CA GLY A 237 2.83 10.05 -6.64
C GLY A 237 3.52 10.99 -7.62
N MET A 238 4.21 10.40 -8.60
CA MET A 238 4.99 11.13 -9.60
C MET A 238 4.26 11.22 -10.94
N PRO A 239 4.48 12.29 -11.72
CA PRO A 239 3.99 12.40 -13.09
C PRO A 239 4.34 11.18 -13.94
N ASN A 240 3.38 10.73 -14.75
CA ASN A 240 3.57 9.67 -15.72
C ASN A 240 3.48 10.27 -17.14
N PRO A 241 4.62 10.60 -17.77
CA PRO A 241 4.65 11.10 -19.15
C PRO A 241 4.58 9.98 -20.20
N SER A 242 4.59 8.71 -19.79
CA SER A 242 4.52 7.58 -20.71
C SER A 242 3.11 7.44 -21.30
N PRO A 243 2.95 6.79 -22.47
CA PRO A 243 1.64 6.66 -23.11
C PRO A 243 0.69 5.71 -22.39
N GLU A 244 1.17 4.90 -21.44
CA GLU A 244 0.39 3.88 -20.76
C GLU A 244 0.13 4.22 -19.29
N ASN A 245 -1.04 3.81 -18.79
CA ASN A 245 -1.30 3.82 -17.35
C ASN A 245 -0.36 2.84 -16.64
N ARG A 246 0.07 3.23 -15.45
CA ARG A 246 0.99 2.48 -14.60
C ARG A 246 0.27 2.07 -13.33
N SER A 247 -0.01 0.79 -13.15
CA SER A 247 -0.89 0.29 -12.08
C SER A 247 -0.13 -0.57 -11.08
N MET A 248 -0.61 -0.59 -9.84
CA MET A 248 -0.20 -1.54 -8.80
C MET A 248 -1.39 -1.92 -7.93
N ILE A 249 -1.34 -3.11 -7.36
CA ILE A 249 -2.24 -3.52 -6.28
C ILE A 249 -1.55 -3.18 -4.95
N ALA A 250 -2.32 -2.71 -3.98
CA ALA A 250 -1.85 -2.45 -2.62
C ALA A 250 -2.56 -3.41 -1.66
N ILE A 251 -1.80 -4.27 -0.99
CA ILE A 251 -2.29 -5.18 0.05
C ILE A 251 -1.76 -4.70 1.39
N GLY A 252 -2.65 -4.49 2.37
CA GLY A 252 -2.29 -3.97 3.68
C GLY A 252 -2.35 -5.02 4.78
N TYR A 253 -1.34 -5.01 5.64
CA TYR A 253 -1.25 -5.86 6.82
C TYR A 253 -1.13 -5.00 8.08
N GLN A 254 -2.01 -5.26 9.04
CA GLN A 254 -2.03 -4.64 10.35
C GLN A 254 -1.32 -5.52 11.39
N ALA A 255 -0.60 -4.89 12.30
CA ALA A 255 0.00 -5.58 13.44
C ALA A 255 -1.07 -6.09 14.42
N PRO A 256 -0.94 -7.32 14.96
CA PRO A 256 -1.93 -7.88 15.89
C PRO A 256 -2.11 -7.06 17.17
N TRP A 257 -1.05 -6.39 17.63
CA TRP A 257 -1.10 -5.53 18.82
C TRP A 257 -1.82 -4.20 18.57
N TYR A 258 -1.93 -3.78 17.31
CA TYR A 258 -2.54 -2.50 16.95
C TYR A 258 -4.06 -2.60 16.98
N GLN A 259 -4.68 -1.81 17.85
CA GLN A 259 -6.11 -1.89 18.15
C GLN A 259 -6.97 -1.10 17.16
N ASN A 260 -6.85 -1.36 15.87
CA ASN A 260 -7.89 -1.00 14.90
C ASN A 260 -8.83 -2.21 14.75
N ASN A 261 -10.06 -2.05 15.22
CA ASN A 261 -11.10 -3.07 15.24
C ASN A 261 -12.16 -2.81 14.16
N THR A 262 -12.03 -1.78 13.33
CA THR A 262 -13.05 -1.33 12.37
C THR A 262 -12.66 -1.57 10.91
N GLN A 263 -11.37 -1.54 10.57
CA GLN A 263 -10.89 -1.78 9.21
C GLN A 263 -11.22 -3.21 8.76
N ARG A 264 -11.85 -3.33 7.58
CA ARG A 264 -12.26 -4.60 6.97
C ARG A 264 -12.01 -4.57 5.47
N LEU A 265 -11.71 -5.74 4.91
CA LEU A 265 -11.94 -6.01 3.49
C LEU A 265 -13.43 -6.19 3.25
N TYR A 266 -13.92 -5.75 2.11
CA TYR A 266 -15.27 -6.07 1.64
C TYR A 266 -15.13 -7.04 0.46
N LEU A 267 -15.60 -8.27 0.63
CA LEU A 267 -15.39 -9.37 -0.30
C LEU A 267 -16.71 -10.10 -0.61
N PRO A 268 -16.93 -10.62 -1.82
CA PRO A 268 -18.13 -11.41 -2.11
C PRO A 268 -18.20 -12.69 -1.28
N LEU A 269 -19.35 -12.97 -0.65
CA LEU A 269 -19.56 -14.17 0.17
C LEU A 269 -19.40 -15.45 -0.65
N LYS A 270 -19.83 -15.45 -1.92
CA LYS A 270 -19.67 -16.59 -2.85
C LYS A 270 -18.21 -17.04 -2.99
N HIS A 271 -17.26 -16.15 -2.71
CA HIS A 271 -15.82 -16.36 -2.82
C HIS A 271 -15.13 -16.61 -1.47
N ALA A 272 -15.88 -16.68 -0.36
CA ALA A 272 -15.31 -16.74 0.99
C ALA A 272 -14.36 -17.91 1.22
N ASN A 273 -14.58 -19.05 0.54
CA ASN A 273 -13.72 -20.23 0.65
C ASN A 273 -12.27 -19.97 0.26
N PHE A 274 -12.00 -19.12 -0.74
CA PHE A 274 -10.64 -18.75 -1.12
C PHE A 274 -9.97 -17.93 -0.01
N TRP A 275 -10.68 -16.92 0.49
CA TRP A 275 -10.16 -15.95 1.46
C TRP A 275 -9.98 -16.54 2.86
N MET A 276 -10.95 -17.31 3.34
CA MET A 276 -10.93 -17.89 4.69
C MET A 276 -9.90 -19.00 4.86
N ARG A 277 -9.42 -19.58 3.76
CA ARG A 277 -8.28 -20.50 3.80
C ARG A 277 -6.96 -19.78 4.05
N ALA A 278 -6.91 -18.45 3.88
CA ALA A 278 -5.71 -17.64 4.04
C ALA A 278 -4.48 -18.17 3.27
N GLY A 279 -4.71 -18.90 2.16
CA GLY A 279 -3.66 -19.64 1.45
C GLY A 279 -2.89 -20.66 2.31
N GLY A 280 -3.45 -21.10 3.45
CA GLY A 280 -2.78 -21.92 4.46
C GLY A 280 -1.68 -21.20 5.25
N GLN A 281 -1.58 -19.88 5.13
CA GLN A 281 -0.52 -19.07 5.71
C GLN A 281 -0.88 -18.53 7.09
N ASN A 282 0.14 -18.19 7.90
CA ASN A 282 -0.06 -17.57 9.21
C ASN A 282 -0.43 -16.09 9.09
N VAL A 283 -1.69 -15.83 8.74
CA VAL A 283 -2.28 -14.49 8.58
C VAL A 283 -3.77 -14.55 8.94
N GLU A 284 -4.29 -13.51 9.59
CA GLU A 284 -5.72 -13.32 9.75
C GLU A 284 -6.27 -12.58 8.53
N VAL A 285 -7.33 -13.09 7.90
CA VAL A 285 -8.11 -12.30 6.93
C VAL A 285 -9.27 -11.67 7.65
N ARG A 286 -9.29 -10.34 7.72
CA ARG A 286 -10.37 -9.62 8.39
C ARG A 286 -11.26 -8.95 7.36
N ALA A 287 -12.32 -9.67 6.99
CA ALA A 287 -13.24 -9.27 5.95
C ALA A 287 -14.69 -9.25 6.44
N GLN A 288 -15.47 -8.35 5.85
CA GLN A 288 -16.91 -8.41 5.75
C GLN A 288 -17.26 -9.12 4.45
N PHE A 289 -17.87 -10.30 4.54
CA PHE A 289 -18.40 -10.99 3.38
C PHE A 289 -19.78 -10.44 3.01
N LEU A 290 -19.94 -10.14 1.72
CA LEU A 290 -21.11 -9.50 1.14
C LEU A 290 -21.95 -10.52 0.39
N GLU A 291 -23.19 -10.69 0.82
CA GLU A 291 -24.19 -11.51 0.15
C GLU A 291 -25.07 -10.63 -0.75
N GLY A 292 -25.62 -11.21 -1.81
CA GLY A 292 -26.53 -10.55 -2.74
C GLY A 292 -26.15 -10.75 -4.21
N PRO A 293 -26.92 -10.16 -5.13
CA PRO A 293 -26.58 -10.11 -6.55
C PRO A 293 -25.25 -9.38 -6.80
N ASP A 294 -24.57 -9.73 -7.89
CA ASP A 294 -23.22 -9.20 -8.18
C ASP A 294 -23.18 -7.68 -8.27
N GLU A 295 -24.23 -7.03 -8.80
CA GLU A 295 -24.33 -5.57 -8.87
C GLU A 295 -24.29 -4.92 -7.48
N GLU A 296 -25.15 -5.36 -6.55
CA GLU A 296 -25.22 -4.84 -5.18
C GLU A 296 -23.91 -5.11 -4.40
N VAL A 297 -23.32 -6.30 -4.59
CA VAL A 297 -22.02 -6.64 -3.99
C VAL A 297 -20.93 -5.71 -4.51
N ASN A 298 -20.89 -5.47 -5.83
CA ASN A 298 -19.93 -4.57 -6.46
C ASN A 298 -20.04 -3.12 -5.95
N GLU A 299 -21.27 -2.62 -5.74
CA GLU A 299 -21.50 -1.31 -5.14
C GLU A 299 -20.96 -1.24 -3.70
N LYS A 300 -21.23 -2.26 -2.88
CA LYS A 300 -20.76 -2.30 -1.48
C LYS A 300 -19.24 -2.47 -1.37
N MET A 301 -18.59 -3.12 -2.35
CA MET A 301 -17.13 -3.26 -2.38
C MET A 301 -16.40 -1.93 -2.53
N TRP A 302 -17.09 -0.83 -2.87
CA TRP A 302 -16.49 0.52 -2.84
C TRP A 302 -16.01 0.94 -1.45
N LYS A 303 -16.50 0.31 -0.38
CA LYS A 303 -15.99 0.54 0.98
C LYS A 303 -14.52 0.15 1.13
N ASN A 304 -13.93 -0.64 0.22
CA ASN A 304 -12.48 -0.89 0.19
C ASN A 304 -11.65 0.37 -0.14
N TYR A 305 -12.27 1.44 -0.64
CA TYR A 305 -11.63 2.74 -0.84
C TYR A 305 -11.73 3.66 0.39
N ASP A 306 -12.42 3.22 1.44
CA ASP A 306 -12.42 3.86 2.76
C ASP A 306 -11.42 3.14 3.66
N PHE A 307 -10.31 3.82 3.95
CA PHE A 307 -9.18 3.27 4.68
C PHE A 307 -8.66 4.29 5.70
N PRO A 308 -9.36 4.47 6.82
CA PRO A 308 -8.93 5.41 7.85
C PRO A 308 -7.69 4.89 8.60
N PHE A 309 -7.54 3.57 8.74
CA PHE A 309 -6.51 2.92 9.57
C PHE A 309 -6.45 3.38 11.04
N GLU A 310 -7.41 4.21 11.48
CA GLU A 310 -7.45 4.81 12.79
C GLU A 310 -7.57 3.76 13.90
N PRO A 311 -6.92 3.97 15.04
CA PRO A 311 -7.04 3.06 16.16
C PRO A 311 -8.44 3.23 16.77
N SER A 312 -9.07 2.11 17.14
CA SER A 312 -10.36 2.09 17.82
C SER A 312 -10.26 2.44 19.30
N VAL A 313 -9.05 2.56 19.84
CA VAL A 313 -8.76 3.09 21.17
C VAL A 313 -7.72 4.20 21.07
N ASN A 314 -7.60 4.99 22.13
CA ASN A 314 -6.52 5.96 22.20
C ASN A 314 -5.15 5.27 22.19
N VAL A 315 -4.29 5.68 21.25
CA VAL A 315 -2.87 5.33 21.27
C VAL A 315 -2.25 5.94 22.52
N ASP A 316 -1.46 5.18 23.27
CA ASP A 316 -0.69 5.72 24.39
C ASP A 316 0.30 6.79 23.88
N ARG A 317 0.08 8.04 24.29
CA ARG A 317 0.87 9.20 23.86
C ARG A 317 1.88 9.67 24.90
N ARG A 318 2.08 8.92 25.99
CA ARG A 318 2.95 9.34 27.11
C ARG A 318 4.41 9.55 26.71
N PHE A 319 4.84 8.94 25.61
CA PHE A 319 6.18 9.08 25.05
C PHE A 319 6.10 9.33 23.54
N LEU A 320 5.92 10.58 23.14
CA LEU A 320 6.23 10.98 21.76
C LEU A 320 7.73 10.71 21.53
N ALA A 321 8.08 10.15 20.37
CA ALA A 321 9.48 9.97 20.00
C ALA A 321 10.18 11.33 20.15
N ARG A 322 11.16 11.40 21.07
CA ARG A 322 12.01 12.58 21.18
C ARG A 322 12.89 12.58 19.93
N THR A 323 12.91 13.71 19.23
CA THR A 323 13.66 13.93 17.98
C THR A 323 15.14 13.66 18.14
#